data_AF-A0A2V6PK06-F1
#
_entry.id   AF-A0A2V6PK06-F1
#
_cell.length_a   1.000
_cell.length_b   1.000
_cell.length_c   1.000
_cell.angle_alpha   90.00
_cell.angle_beta   90.00
_cell.angle_gamma   90.00
#
_symmetry.space_group_name_H-M   'P 1'
#
loop_
_entity.id
_entity.type
_entity.pdbx_description
1 polymer ?
#
loop_
_entity_poly.entity_id
_entity_poly.type
_entity_poly.pdbx_seq_one_letter_code
_entity_poly.pdbx_strand_id
1 'polypeptide(L)'
;MNRREKLISLGVLLCFFTQQSFAANPLDDWHWQNPRPQGNSLLGIGFGQGRFIAVGTSGTIIQSTNSLDWAVIKNPTDQNLYGVGAGNGILVVVGAGGTVLTSTDGSNWTLRSVPSVTSDLKSVTYGNGQVPTGLTQRRGPRCLRLPTPQVQRDCKKRFPPHLRRVSTGLSIHNALF
;
A
#
# COMPACT_ATOMS: atom_id res chain seq x y z
N MET A 1 -2.26 -30.99 -59.23
CA MET A 1 -2.10 -30.75 -57.79
C MET A 1 -3.35 -31.25 -57.07
N ASN A 2 -3.23 -32.30 -56.25
CA ASN A 2 -4.37 -33.11 -55.82
C ASN A 2 -5.17 -32.47 -54.67
N ARG A 3 -6.50 -32.71 -54.65
CA ARG A 3 -7.44 -32.19 -53.63
C ARG A 3 -7.03 -32.53 -52.19
N ARG A 4 -6.26 -33.61 -52.00
CA ARG A 4 -5.71 -34.05 -50.71
C ARG A 4 -4.52 -33.20 -50.23
N GLU A 5 -3.74 -32.62 -51.13
CA GLU A 5 -2.58 -31.77 -50.78
C GLU A 5 -3.00 -30.36 -50.35
N LYS A 6 -4.10 -29.84 -50.93
CA LYS A 6 -4.68 -28.54 -50.54
C LYS A 6 -5.26 -28.54 -49.11
N LEU A 7 -5.82 -29.67 -48.66
CA LEU A 7 -6.40 -29.81 -47.32
C LEU A 7 -5.32 -29.90 -46.23
N ILE A 8 -4.19 -30.55 -46.52
CA ILE A 8 -3.05 -30.64 -45.61
C ILE A 8 -2.36 -29.27 -45.48
N SER A 9 -2.28 -28.50 -46.57
CA SER A 9 -1.68 -27.16 -46.57
C SER A 9 -2.52 -26.11 -45.81
N LEU A 10 -3.85 -26.22 -45.81
CA LEU A 10 -4.73 -25.29 -45.09
C LEU A 10 -4.72 -25.53 -43.56
N GLY A 11 -4.58 -26.79 -43.12
CA GLY A 11 -4.52 -27.14 -41.70
C GLY A 11 -3.23 -26.69 -41.01
N VAL A 12 -2.10 -26.72 -41.72
CA VAL A 12 -0.81 -26.24 -41.18
C VAL A 12 -0.79 -24.70 -41.07
N LEU A 13 -1.47 -23.98 -41.98
CA LEU A 13 -1.55 -22.51 -41.92
C LEU A 13 -2.41 -22.01 -40.75
N LEU A 14 -3.43 -22.77 -40.33
CA LEU A 14 -4.33 -22.43 -39.21
C LEU A 14 -3.71 -22.67 -37.83
N CYS A 15 -2.69 -23.55 -37.71
CA CYS A 15 -1.99 -23.78 -36.44
C CYS A 15 -0.88 -22.76 -36.14
N PHE A 16 -0.43 -21.99 -37.14
CA PHE A 16 0.59 -20.93 -36.93
C PHE A 16 0.01 -19.59 -36.48
N PHE A 17 -1.33 -19.44 -36.43
CA PHE A 17 -1.97 -18.16 -36.10
C PHE A 17 -2.57 -18.07 -34.68
N THR A 18 -2.34 -19.05 -33.81
CA THR A 18 -2.92 -19.05 -32.44
C THR A 18 -1.89 -19.18 -31.31
N GLN A 19 -0.70 -18.60 -31.45
CA GLN A 19 0.21 -18.48 -30.31
C GLN A 19 0.50 -17.03 -29.96
N GLN A 20 -0.52 -16.33 -29.47
CA GLN A 20 -0.29 -15.23 -28.54
C GLN A 20 -0.54 -15.74 -27.13
N SER A 21 0.54 -16.18 -26.50
CA SER A 21 0.56 -16.46 -25.07
C SER A 21 0.48 -15.13 -24.33
N PHE A 22 -0.67 -14.81 -23.74
CA PHE A 22 -0.77 -13.75 -22.74
C PHE A 22 -0.22 -14.29 -21.41
N ALA A 23 1.10 -14.43 -21.32
CA ALA A 23 1.73 -14.52 -20.02
C ALA A 23 1.63 -13.13 -19.38
N ALA A 24 1.11 -13.04 -18.16
CA ALA A 24 1.33 -11.86 -17.34
C ALA A 24 2.85 -11.66 -17.22
N ASN A 25 3.33 -10.42 -17.32
CA ASN A 25 4.76 -10.13 -17.15
C ASN A 25 5.24 -10.76 -15.83
N PRO A 26 6.41 -11.41 -15.81
CA PRO A 26 6.96 -11.93 -14.57
C PRO A 26 7.01 -10.79 -13.54
N LEU A 27 6.57 -11.08 -12.31
CA LEU A 27 6.47 -10.11 -11.21
C LEU A 27 7.84 -9.57 -10.72
N ASP A 28 8.92 -9.91 -11.43
CA ASP A 28 10.30 -9.75 -10.99
C ASP A 28 11.08 -8.67 -11.76
N ASP A 29 10.45 -8.00 -12.73
CA ASP A 29 11.07 -6.87 -13.44
C ASP A 29 10.77 -5.54 -12.72
N TRP A 30 11.69 -5.15 -11.83
CA TRP A 30 11.64 -3.85 -11.16
C TRP A 30 12.09 -2.74 -12.10
N HIS A 31 11.16 -1.86 -12.48
CA HIS A 31 11.50 -0.62 -13.18
C HIS A 31 11.60 0.56 -12.19
N TRP A 32 12.75 1.25 -12.17
CA TRP A 32 12.84 2.51 -11.44
C TRP A 32 12.01 3.58 -12.14
N GLN A 33 11.20 4.33 -11.38
CA GLN A 33 10.47 5.49 -11.88
C GLN A 33 10.96 6.73 -11.14
N ASN A 34 11.30 7.77 -11.90
CA ASN A 34 11.55 9.11 -11.36
C ASN A 34 10.40 10.01 -11.80
N PRO A 35 9.32 10.13 -11.01
CA PRO A 35 8.11 10.82 -11.42
C PRO A 35 8.37 12.33 -11.56
N ARG A 36 8.74 12.73 -12.77
CA ARG A 36 8.63 14.12 -13.26
C ARG A 36 7.13 14.45 -13.27
N PRO A 37 6.71 15.68 -12.87
CA PRO A 37 7.42 16.94 -13.09
C PRO A 37 8.05 17.58 -11.83
N GLN A 38 8.23 16.85 -10.74
CA GLN A 38 8.75 17.41 -9.48
C GLN A 38 10.13 16.82 -9.11
N GLY A 39 10.94 17.57 -8.37
CA GLY A 39 12.30 17.18 -7.93
C GLY A 39 12.46 17.00 -6.41
N ASN A 40 11.35 17.04 -5.67
CA ASN A 40 11.29 16.88 -4.23
C ASN A 40 11.34 15.40 -3.83
N SER A 41 11.78 15.15 -2.59
CA SER A 41 11.80 13.79 -2.03
C SER A 41 10.39 13.32 -1.75
N LEU A 42 9.99 12.20 -2.36
CA LEU A 42 8.75 11.51 -2.03
C LEU A 42 8.98 10.63 -0.79
N LEU A 43 8.10 10.78 0.21
CA LEU A 43 8.24 10.18 1.54
C LEU A 43 7.16 9.13 1.82
N GLY A 44 6.06 9.18 1.08
CA GLY A 44 4.96 8.22 1.22
C GLY A 44 4.17 8.08 -0.08
N ILE A 45 3.55 6.92 -0.25
CA ILE A 45 2.62 6.64 -1.34
C ILE A 45 1.44 5.82 -0.80
N GLY A 46 0.25 6.09 -1.35
CA GLY A 46 -0.95 5.33 -1.07
C GLY A 46 -1.82 5.20 -2.31
N PHE A 47 -2.77 4.26 -2.27
CA PHE A 47 -3.75 4.08 -3.33
C PHE A 47 -5.17 4.18 -2.75
N GLY A 48 -6.04 4.92 -3.42
CA GLY A 48 -7.44 5.06 -3.06
C GLY A 48 -8.19 5.90 -4.08
N GLN A 49 -9.52 5.79 -4.10
CA GLN A 49 -10.36 6.49 -5.08
C GLN A 49 -9.91 6.27 -6.55
N GLY A 50 -9.35 5.10 -6.86
CA GLY A 50 -8.87 4.74 -8.21
C GLY A 50 -7.56 5.40 -8.64
N ARG A 51 -6.79 5.98 -7.71
CA ARG A 51 -5.55 6.71 -8.01
C ARG A 51 -4.44 6.39 -7.03
N PHE A 52 -3.21 6.42 -7.53
CA PHE A 52 -2.00 6.48 -6.72
C PHE A 52 -1.76 7.92 -6.31
N ILE A 53 -1.48 8.13 -5.03
CA ILE A 53 -1.14 9.43 -4.45
C ILE A 53 0.23 9.28 -3.80
N ALA A 54 1.21 10.04 -4.26
CA ALA A 54 2.51 10.13 -3.61
C ALA A 54 2.71 11.52 -3.03
N VAL A 55 3.33 11.56 -1.85
CA VAL A 55 3.52 12.77 -1.07
C VAL A 55 4.97 12.93 -0.64
N GLY A 56 5.39 14.16 -0.39
CA GLY A 56 6.80 14.44 -0.12
C GLY A 56 7.08 15.77 0.56
N THR A 57 8.33 16.21 0.42
CA THR A 57 8.80 17.48 1.00
C THR A 57 8.13 18.68 0.35
N SER A 58 8.10 19.82 1.06
CA SER A 58 7.59 21.10 0.54
C SER A 58 6.16 21.02 0.01
N GLY A 59 5.26 20.33 0.72
CA GLY A 59 3.86 20.21 0.31
C GLY A 59 3.63 19.36 -0.95
N THR A 60 4.61 18.57 -1.41
CA THR A 60 4.47 17.81 -2.65
C THR A 60 3.36 16.79 -2.56
N ILE A 61 2.37 16.88 -3.46
CA ILE A 61 1.39 15.84 -3.76
C ILE A 61 1.39 15.62 -5.26
N ILE A 62 1.60 14.37 -5.68
CA ILE A 62 1.44 13.94 -7.06
C ILE A 62 0.44 12.80 -7.13
N GLN A 63 -0.28 12.70 -8.25
CA GLN A 63 -1.21 11.61 -8.49
C GLN A 63 -1.02 10.94 -9.83
N SER A 64 -1.44 9.68 -9.92
CA SER A 64 -1.46 8.89 -11.15
C SER A 64 -2.64 7.93 -11.15
N THR A 65 -3.22 7.67 -12.32
CA THR A 65 -4.24 6.60 -12.51
C THR A 65 -3.63 5.29 -13.02
N ASN A 66 -2.40 5.32 -13.53
CA ASN A 66 -1.75 4.19 -14.20
C ASN A 66 -0.35 3.86 -13.64
N SER A 67 0.08 4.54 -12.57
CA SER A 67 1.41 4.45 -11.93
C SER A 67 2.60 4.89 -12.81
N LEU A 68 2.35 5.31 -14.04
CA LEU A 68 3.36 5.70 -15.04
C LEU A 68 3.35 7.22 -15.24
N ASP A 69 2.17 7.79 -15.46
CA ASP A 69 1.99 9.22 -15.70
C ASP A 69 1.59 9.92 -14.41
N TRP A 70 2.38 10.91 -14.00
CA TRP A 70 2.19 11.62 -12.74
C TRP A 70 1.88 13.10 -12.97
N ALA A 71 0.91 13.62 -12.22
CA ALA A 71 0.54 15.03 -12.23
C ALA A 71 0.70 15.65 -10.84
N VAL A 72 1.31 16.83 -10.76
CA VAL A 72 1.40 17.60 -9.51
C VAL A 72 0.05 18.20 -9.16
N ILE A 73 -0.32 18.07 -7.88
CA ILE A 73 -1.59 18.55 -7.34
C ILE A 73 -1.33 19.69 -6.37
N LYS A 74 -1.88 20.85 -6.72
CA LYS A 74 -1.87 22.01 -5.84
C LYS A 74 -2.72 21.73 -4.61
N ASN A 75 -2.21 22.11 -3.45
CA ASN A 75 -2.87 21.93 -2.17
C ASN A 75 -2.55 23.15 -1.27
N PRO A 76 -3.21 23.30 -0.11
CA PRO A 76 -3.13 24.52 0.69
C PRO A 76 -1.93 24.59 1.66
N THR A 77 -0.93 23.70 1.57
CA THR A 77 0.18 23.66 2.52
C THR A 77 1.53 23.41 1.85
N ASP A 78 2.58 24.02 2.40
CA ASP A 78 3.97 23.76 2.03
C ASP A 78 4.70 22.86 3.05
N GLN A 79 3.99 22.35 4.06
CA GLN A 79 4.57 21.46 5.07
C GLN A 79 5.00 20.12 4.46
N ASN A 80 6.01 19.49 5.04
CA ASN A 80 6.44 18.16 4.63
C ASN A 80 5.33 17.14 4.89
N LEU A 81 5.01 16.34 3.88
CA LEU A 81 3.96 15.32 3.95
C LEU A 81 4.63 13.95 4.00
N TYR A 82 4.18 13.10 4.92
CA TYR A 82 4.89 11.87 5.28
C TYR A 82 4.10 10.59 4.99
N GLY A 83 2.77 10.65 5.06
CA GLY A 83 1.93 9.46 4.94
C GLY A 83 0.63 9.73 4.21
N VAL A 84 0.15 8.70 3.51
CA VAL A 84 -1.14 8.69 2.82
C VAL A 84 -1.92 7.47 3.30
N GLY A 85 -3.21 7.64 3.57
CA GLY A 85 -4.13 6.56 3.86
C GLY A 85 -5.45 6.77 3.12
N ALA A 86 -6.15 5.67 2.84
CA ALA A 86 -7.47 5.68 2.23
C ALA A 86 -8.44 4.84 3.05
N GLY A 87 -9.66 5.33 3.24
CA GLY A 87 -10.69 4.64 4.02
C GLY A 87 -12.04 5.35 3.95
N ASN A 88 -13.14 4.60 3.98
CA ASN A 88 -14.50 5.13 3.93
C ASN A 88 -14.78 6.12 2.76
N GLY A 89 -14.15 5.91 1.60
CA GLY A 89 -14.28 6.82 0.45
C GLY A 89 -13.51 8.15 0.59
N ILE A 90 -12.64 8.28 1.59
CA ILE A 90 -11.84 9.46 1.87
C ILE A 90 -10.34 9.10 1.82
N LEU A 91 -9.56 9.96 1.18
CA LEU A 91 -8.12 10.00 1.24
C LEU A 91 -7.67 10.95 2.34
N VAL A 92 -6.66 10.55 3.10
CA VAL A 92 -6.07 11.34 4.18
C VAL A 92 -4.56 11.40 3.95
N VAL A 93 -4.01 12.60 4.02
CA VAL A 93 -2.56 12.85 3.99
C VAL A 93 -2.17 13.51 5.30
N VAL A 94 -1.04 13.09 5.86
CA VAL A 94 -0.53 13.62 7.11
C VAL A 94 0.92 14.06 6.98
N GLY A 95 1.32 15.05 7.79
CA GLY A 95 2.60 15.71 7.63
C GLY A 95 3.15 16.36 8.90
N ALA A 96 4.08 17.29 8.69
CA ALA A 96 4.77 18.03 9.73
C ALA A 96 3.81 18.92 10.53
N GLY A 97 4.14 19.13 11.80
CA GLY A 97 3.37 20.03 12.67
C GLY A 97 1.89 19.65 12.83
N GLY A 98 1.56 18.36 12.76
CA GLY A 98 0.18 17.88 12.84
C GLY A 98 -0.66 18.14 11.59
N THR A 99 -0.04 18.48 10.45
CA THR A 99 -0.77 18.73 9.20
C THR A 99 -1.62 17.52 8.80
N VAL A 100 -2.90 17.76 8.54
CA VAL A 100 -3.85 16.77 8.01
C VAL A 100 -4.58 17.36 6.80
N LEU A 101 -4.50 16.68 5.66
CA LEU A 101 -5.30 17.00 4.47
C LEU A 101 -6.28 15.86 4.20
N THR A 102 -7.49 16.19 3.75
CA THR A 102 -8.50 15.20 3.33
C THR A 102 -8.98 15.48 1.92
N SER A 103 -9.33 14.43 1.18
CA SER A 103 -9.90 14.52 -0.17
C SER A 103 -10.83 13.36 -0.45
N THR A 104 -11.91 13.56 -1.21
CA THR A 104 -12.79 12.49 -1.70
C THR A 104 -12.49 12.06 -3.14
N ASP A 105 -11.65 12.83 -3.85
CA ASP A 105 -11.36 12.66 -5.28
C ASP A 105 -9.85 12.58 -5.62
N GLY A 106 -8.98 12.81 -4.64
CA GLY A 106 -7.52 12.82 -4.78
C GLY A 106 -6.95 14.05 -5.49
N SER A 107 -7.81 14.97 -5.95
CA SER A 107 -7.44 16.14 -6.74
C SER A 107 -7.69 17.45 -5.98
N ASN A 108 -8.69 17.49 -5.11
CA ASN A 108 -9.02 18.63 -4.27
C ASN A 108 -8.75 18.28 -2.80
N TRP A 109 -7.85 19.02 -2.16
CA TRP A 109 -7.41 18.75 -0.79
C TRP A 109 -7.85 19.86 0.16
N THR A 110 -8.49 19.47 1.26
CA THR A 110 -8.91 20.37 2.32
C THR A 110 -8.00 20.21 3.53
N LEU A 111 -7.44 21.32 4.03
CA LEU A 111 -6.71 21.33 5.29
C LEU A 111 -7.66 21.16 6.47
N ARG A 112 -7.34 20.22 7.36
CA ARG A 112 -8.06 19.95 8.59
C ARG A 112 -7.24 20.44 9.77
N SER A 113 -7.83 21.32 10.57
CA SER A 113 -7.22 21.78 11.81
C SER A 113 -7.47 20.76 12.91
N VAL A 114 -6.40 20.31 13.57
CA VAL A 114 -6.46 19.42 14.73
C VAL A 114 -5.68 20.09 15.87
N PRO A 115 -6.31 20.98 16.66
CA PRO A 115 -5.61 21.92 17.54
C PRO A 115 -4.67 21.29 18.57
N SER A 116 -4.95 20.05 18.98
CA SER A 116 -4.17 19.33 20.00
C SER A 116 -2.99 18.54 19.43
N VAL A 117 -2.82 18.51 18.11
CA VAL A 117 -1.73 17.77 17.45
C VAL A 117 -0.76 18.77 16.83
N THR A 118 0.40 18.92 17.47
CA THR A 118 1.48 19.78 16.99
C THR A 118 2.71 18.99 16.55
N SER A 119 2.72 17.68 16.80
CA SER A 119 3.81 16.78 16.41
C SER A 119 3.66 16.29 14.97
N ASP A 120 4.78 15.87 14.39
CA ASP A 120 4.80 15.27 13.07
C ASP A 120 4.01 13.95 13.03
N LEU A 121 3.07 13.87 12.10
CA LEU A 121 2.32 12.66 11.83
C LEU A 121 2.98 11.91 10.67
N LYS A 122 3.52 10.72 10.93
CA LYS A 122 4.33 9.98 9.94
C LYS A 122 3.57 8.92 9.15
N SER A 123 2.41 8.46 9.64
CA SER A 123 1.64 7.40 8.99
C SER A 123 0.14 7.53 9.26
N VAL A 124 -0.66 7.03 8.32
CA VAL A 124 -2.11 6.90 8.44
C VAL A 124 -2.46 5.43 8.29
N THR A 125 -3.36 4.94 9.13
CA THR A 125 -3.97 3.63 8.94
C THR A 125 -5.48 3.74 9.10
N TYR A 126 -6.22 3.16 8.16
CA TYR A 126 -7.66 3.03 8.28
C TYR A 126 -7.99 1.68 8.92
N GLY A 127 -8.68 1.70 10.06
CA GLY A 127 -9.23 0.52 10.70
C GLY A 127 -10.75 0.53 10.60
N ASN A 128 -11.36 -0.65 10.37
CA ASN A 128 -12.82 -0.83 10.43
C ASN A 128 -13.29 -1.28 11.83
N GLY A 129 -12.58 -0.90 12.90
CA GLY A 129 -12.92 -1.31 14.27
C GLY A 129 -12.62 -2.78 14.55
N GLN A 130 -12.24 -3.55 13.53
CA GLN A 130 -11.47 -4.77 13.70
C GLN A 130 -10.06 -4.33 14.08
N VAL A 131 -9.82 -4.08 15.37
CA VAL A 131 -8.51 -4.44 15.93
C VAL A 131 -8.26 -5.84 15.37
N PRO A 132 -7.15 -6.09 14.65
CA PRO A 132 -6.77 -7.44 14.37
C PRO A 132 -6.59 -8.09 15.73
N THR A 133 -7.63 -8.75 16.23
CA THR A 133 -7.54 -9.77 17.27
C THR A 133 -6.87 -11.00 16.65
N GLY A 134 -5.80 -10.75 15.89
CA GLY A 134 -4.83 -11.69 15.34
C GLY A 134 -3.72 -11.99 16.34
N LEU A 135 -3.86 -11.57 17.60
CA LEU A 135 -3.52 -12.45 18.69
C LEU A 135 -4.79 -13.20 19.12
N THR A 136 -5.38 -13.98 18.21
CA THR A 136 -5.77 -15.32 18.64
C THR A 136 -4.45 -15.88 19.12
N GLN A 137 -4.20 -15.78 20.43
CA GLN A 137 -3.21 -16.57 21.11
C GLN A 137 -3.42 -17.93 20.46
N ARG A 138 -2.49 -18.36 19.60
CA ARG A 138 -2.50 -19.75 19.15
C ARG A 138 -2.52 -20.45 20.48
N ARG A 139 -3.69 -20.96 20.87
CA ARG A 139 -3.77 -21.93 21.94
C ARG A 139 -2.94 -23.02 21.31
N GLY A 140 -1.64 -23.00 21.64
CA GLY A 140 -0.75 -24.09 21.33
C GLY A 140 -1.48 -25.35 21.77
N PRO A 141 -1.20 -26.49 21.13
CA PRO A 141 -1.87 -27.73 21.49
C PRO A 141 -1.91 -27.80 23.00
N ARG A 142 -3.14 -27.81 23.56
CA ARG A 142 -3.37 -27.88 25.00
C ARG A 142 -2.38 -28.93 25.49
N CYS A 143 -1.38 -28.52 26.28
CA CYS A 143 -0.48 -29.47 26.89
C CYS A 143 -1.32 -30.27 27.88
N LEU A 144 -1.99 -31.30 27.36
CA LEU A 144 -2.48 -32.41 28.14
C LEU A 144 -1.27 -32.91 28.93
N ARG A 145 -1.48 -33.01 30.25
CA ARG A 145 -0.50 -33.45 31.25
C ARG A 145 0.35 -34.59 30.69
N LEU A 146 1.66 -34.40 30.65
CA LEU A 146 2.61 -35.51 30.62
C LEU A 146 3.72 -35.28 31.65
N PRO A 147 4.25 -36.36 32.24
CA PRO A 147 5.03 -36.30 33.47
C PRO A 147 6.52 -36.34 33.11
N THR A 148 7.24 -35.22 33.20
CA THR A 148 8.66 -35.15 33.64
C THR A 148 9.32 -33.79 33.31
N PRO A 149 10.35 -33.37 34.06
CA PRO A 149 10.87 -32.00 34.04
C PRO A 149 11.83 -31.63 32.88
N GLN A 150 12.17 -32.55 31.97
CA GLN A 150 13.26 -32.31 31.00
C GLN A 150 12.86 -31.67 29.66
N VAL A 151 11.57 -31.54 29.34
CA VAL A 151 11.12 -30.98 28.03
C VAL A 151 10.83 -29.45 28.10
N GLN A 152 10.98 -28.82 29.27
CA GLN A 152 10.67 -27.39 29.46
C GLN A 152 11.76 -26.42 28.93
N ARG A 153 12.96 -26.90 28.57
CA ARG A 153 14.10 -26.03 28.23
C ARG A 153 14.19 -25.59 26.76
N ASP A 154 13.45 -26.20 25.85
CA ASP A 154 13.55 -25.88 24.41
C ASP A 154 12.57 -24.82 23.88
N CYS A 155 11.48 -24.50 24.59
CA CYS A 155 10.51 -23.50 24.12
C CYS A 155 10.97 -22.03 24.29
N LYS A 156 12.09 -21.77 24.97
CA LYS A 156 12.52 -20.39 25.33
C LYS A 156 13.52 -19.76 24.36
N LYS A 157 13.97 -20.46 23.31
CA LYS A 157 15.07 -20.00 22.43
C LYS A 157 14.67 -19.54 21.02
N ARG A 158 13.38 -19.41 20.70
CA ARG A 158 12.94 -19.12 19.31
C ARG A 158 12.15 -17.83 19.11
N PHE A 159 12.61 -16.71 19.69
CA PHE A 159 12.12 -15.37 19.32
C PHE A 159 13.26 -14.34 19.30
N PRO A 160 13.63 -13.77 18.14
CA PRO A 160 14.61 -12.67 18.07
C PRO A 160 14.01 -11.36 18.61
N PRO A 161 14.82 -10.43 19.18
CA PRO A 161 14.35 -9.30 19.98
C PRO A 161 13.76 -8.10 19.20
N HIS A 162 13.47 -8.21 17.89
CA HIS A 162 13.22 -7.04 17.05
C HIS A 162 11.76 -6.65 16.77
N LEU A 163 10.76 -7.31 17.37
CA LEU A 163 9.37 -6.89 17.23
C LEU A 163 8.89 -6.07 18.44
N ARG A 164 9.53 -4.91 18.64
CA ARG A 164 8.90 -3.77 19.32
C ARG A 164 8.99 -2.55 18.42
N ARG A 165 7.96 -2.31 17.62
CA ARG A 165 7.69 -0.98 17.10
C ARG A 165 6.19 -0.75 17.17
N VAL A 166 5.77 -0.08 18.25
CA VAL A 166 4.44 0.53 18.31
C VAL A 166 4.52 1.73 17.38
N SER A 167 3.94 1.62 16.18
CA SER A 167 3.77 2.76 15.29
C SER A 167 2.80 3.72 15.95
N THR A 168 3.24 4.94 16.26
CA THR A 168 2.36 6.07 16.57
C THR A 168 1.68 6.50 15.27
N GLY A 169 0.74 5.68 14.79
CA GLY A 169 -0.15 6.01 13.68
C GLY A 169 -1.40 6.69 14.23
N LEU A 170 -1.83 7.79 13.61
CA LEU A 170 -3.15 8.35 13.87
C LEU A 170 -4.18 7.32 13.39
N SER A 171 -4.92 6.74 14.32
CA SER A 171 -6.04 5.86 14.02
C SER A 171 -7.27 6.72 13.74
N ILE A 172 -7.70 6.77 12.49
CA ILE A 172 -8.88 7.51 12.04
C ILE A 172 -10.15 6.80 12.49
N HIS A 173 -10.41 6.82 13.80
CA HIS A 173 -11.58 6.19 14.40
C HIS A 173 -12.62 7.14 14.94
N ASN A 174 -12.39 8.46 14.95
CA ASN A 174 -13.46 9.48 15.18
C ASN A 174 -12.97 10.94 15.08
N ALA A 175 -11.78 11.23 14.53
CA ALA A 175 -11.19 12.57 14.63
C ALA A 175 -11.47 13.52 13.44
N LEU A 176 -12.18 13.09 12.40
CA LEU A 176 -12.34 13.87 11.16
C LEU A 176 -13.73 13.79 10.52
N PHE A 177 -14.75 13.35 11.27
CA PHE A 177 -16.16 13.41 10.86
C PHE A 177 -16.93 14.34 11.78
#